data_AF-A0A519K7V0-F1
#
_entry.id   AF-A0A519K7V0-F1
#
_cell.length_a   1.000
_cell.length_b   1.000
_cell.length_c   1.000
_cell.angle_alpha   90.00
_cell.angle_beta   90.00
_cell.angle_gamma   90.00
#
_symmetry.space_group_name_H-M   'P 1'
#
loop_
_entity.id
_entity.type
_entity.pdbx_description
1 polymer ?
#
loop_
_entity_poly.entity_id
_entity_poly.type
_entity_poly.pdbx_seq_one_letter_code
_entity_poly.pdbx_strand_id
1 'polypeptide(L)'
;ILNSYVPCEKKIGFHFDSYHPHIKKPVIRQKIRNLNPTDQNHFLVYLPSFSDEVITNFLTRIDVQWKVFSKYAKQIQRFNNVEIFPIDEKKYLELFESCEGILCNAGFETPAEALFMDKKLFVIPIENQYEQECNAFALQKMGVANCDRLDPEKIRNWINSDQTITVDYPNDIENILTKEVLY
;
A
#
# COMPACT_ATOMS: atom_id res chain seq x y z
N ILE A 1 -11.86 -21.93 -16.39
CA ILE A 1 -12.64 -21.06 -15.48
C ILE A 1 -12.24 -19.58 -15.63
N LEU A 2 -10.95 -19.22 -15.80
CA LEU A 2 -10.53 -17.83 -16.09
C LEU A 2 -10.81 -17.30 -17.51
N ASN A 3 -11.09 -18.17 -18.50
CA ASN A 3 -11.29 -17.76 -19.90
C ASN A 3 -12.60 -16.99 -20.17
N SER A 4 -13.53 -16.94 -19.21
CA SER A 4 -14.86 -16.33 -19.39
C SER A 4 -15.20 -15.30 -18.30
N TYR A 5 -14.23 -14.92 -17.46
CA TYR A 5 -14.49 -14.06 -16.30
C TYR A 5 -14.88 -12.63 -16.73
N VAL A 6 -14.23 -12.09 -17.77
CA VAL A 6 -14.60 -10.82 -18.41
C VAL A 6 -14.37 -10.97 -19.93
N PRO A 7 -15.42 -11.32 -20.71
CA PRO A 7 -15.31 -11.35 -22.17
C PRO A 7 -15.25 -9.91 -22.68
N CYS A 8 -14.15 -9.57 -23.36
CA CYS A 8 -13.96 -8.27 -24.00
C CYS A 8 -13.00 -8.41 -25.18
N GLU A 9 -13.16 -7.54 -26.17
CA GLU A 9 -12.32 -7.51 -27.37
C GLU A 9 -10.93 -6.93 -27.09
N LYS A 10 -10.86 -5.91 -26.23
CA LYS A 10 -9.62 -5.27 -25.77
C LYS A 10 -9.48 -5.41 -24.26
N LYS A 11 -8.30 -5.79 -23.79
CA LYS A 11 -7.95 -5.94 -22.38
C LYS A 11 -6.82 -4.99 -22.04
N ILE A 12 -7.07 -4.12 -21.07
CA ILE A 12 -6.05 -3.22 -20.51
C ILE A 12 -5.94 -3.54 -19.03
N GLY A 13 -4.71 -3.72 -18.55
CA GLY A 13 -4.40 -3.89 -17.14
C GLY A 13 -3.72 -2.66 -16.58
N PHE A 14 -3.75 -2.54 -15.25
CA PHE A 14 -2.97 -1.57 -14.50
C PHE A 14 -2.10 -2.32 -13.51
N HIS A 15 -0.82 -1.96 -13.42
CA HIS A 15 0.11 -2.56 -12.47
C HIS A 15 1.20 -1.57 -12.07
N PHE A 16 1.92 -1.85 -10.98
CA PHE A 16 3.04 -1.00 -10.49
C PHE A 16 4.11 -0.72 -11.55
N ASP A 17 4.30 -1.63 -12.50
CA ASP A 17 5.20 -1.44 -13.64
C ASP A 17 4.57 -1.92 -14.96
N SER A 18 5.08 -1.39 -16.08
CA SER A 18 4.60 -1.70 -17.42
C SER A 18 5.46 -2.79 -18.05
N TYR A 19 5.21 -4.04 -17.65
CA TYR A 19 5.91 -5.21 -18.20
C TYR A 19 5.23 -5.85 -19.42
N HIS A 20 4.14 -5.25 -19.91
CA HIS A 20 3.44 -5.63 -21.13
C HIS A 20 2.80 -4.40 -21.81
N PRO A 21 2.71 -4.30 -23.14
CA PRO A 21 2.17 -3.11 -23.82
C PRO A 21 0.75 -2.69 -23.40
N HIS A 22 -0.07 -3.66 -23.00
CA HIS A 22 -1.43 -3.46 -22.50
C HIS A 22 -1.52 -3.30 -20.97
N ILE A 23 -0.39 -3.25 -20.26
CA ILE A 23 -0.34 -2.97 -18.83
C ILE A 23 0.16 -1.54 -18.64
N LYS A 24 -0.72 -0.68 -18.14
CA LYS A 24 -0.43 0.72 -17.88
C LYS A 24 -0.03 0.93 -16.41
N LYS A 25 0.60 2.06 -16.13
CA LYS A 25 0.99 2.47 -14.77
C LYS A 25 -0.25 2.77 -13.91
N PRO A 26 -0.18 2.68 -12.58
CA PRO A 26 -1.32 2.86 -11.70
C PRO A 26 -1.96 4.24 -11.83
N VAL A 27 -3.28 4.26 -11.61
CA VAL A 27 -4.06 5.48 -11.54
C VAL A 27 -4.11 5.97 -10.10
N ILE A 28 -3.40 7.07 -9.82
CA ILE A 28 -3.38 7.66 -8.48
C ILE A 28 -4.51 8.68 -8.32
N ARG A 29 -5.28 8.54 -7.23
CA ARG A 29 -6.41 9.41 -6.91
C ARG A 29 -5.97 10.86 -6.74
N GLN A 30 -6.82 11.79 -7.17
CA GLN A 30 -6.56 13.24 -7.03
C GLN A 30 -6.34 13.66 -5.56
N LYS A 31 -7.04 13.03 -4.61
CA LYS A 31 -6.85 13.30 -3.18
C LYS A 31 -5.42 13.01 -2.71
N ILE A 32 -4.72 12.04 -3.30
CA ILE A 32 -3.31 11.74 -3.01
C ILE A 32 -2.38 12.68 -3.78
N ARG A 33 -2.66 12.91 -5.07
CA ARG A 33 -1.87 13.84 -5.90
C ARG A 33 -1.82 15.27 -5.34
N ASN A 34 -2.86 15.67 -4.61
CA ASN A 34 -2.97 16.98 -4.00
C ASN A 34 -2.38 17.06 -2.58
N LEU A 35 -1.86 15.96 -2.03
CA LEU A 35 -1.15 15.96 -0.76
C LEU A 35 0.24 16.57 -0.92
N ASN A 36 0.75 17.15 0.15
CA ASN A 36 2.10 17.69 0.24
C ASN A 36 2.86 16.88 1.31
N PRO A 37 3.58 15.82 0.91
CA PRO A 37 4.17 14.90 1.87
C PRO A 37 5.08 15.63 2.86
N THR A 38 4.87 15.32 4.13
CA THR A 38 5.75 15.72 5.24
C THR A 38 6.28 14.47 5.91
N ASP A 39 7.26 14.63 6.79
CA ASP A 39 7.77 13.54 7.63
C ASP A 39 7.60 13.92 9.10
N GLN A 40 6.74 13.18 9.80
CA GLN A 40 6.46 13.33 11.23
C GLN A 40 6.93 12.12 12.06
N ASN A 41 7.88 11.31 11.54
CA ASN A 41 8.50 10.18 12.23
C ASN A 41 7.48 9.14 12.76
N HIS A 42 6.46 8.82 11.97
CA HIS A 42 5.53 7.72 12.26
C HIS A 42 5.32 6.82 11.05
N PHE A 43 4.94 5.58 11.33
CA PHE A 43 4.61 4.57 10.33
C PHE A 43 3.11 4.29 10.34
N LEU A 44 2.51 4.32 9.16
CA LEU A 44 1.11 4.00 8.96
C LEU A 44 0.95 2.49 8.75
N VAL A 45 -0.07 1.89 9.37
CA VAL A 45 -0.34 0.46 9.27
C VAL A 45 -1.77 0.23 8.81
N TYR A 46 -1.93 -0.54 7.75
CA TYR A 46 -3.23 -1.02 7.28
C TYR A 46 -3.16 -2.51 6.93
N LEU A 47 -3.45 -3.33 7.93
CA LEU A 47 -3.38 -4.79 7.88
C LEU A 47 -4.74 -5.42 8.26
N PRO A 48 -5.82 -5.18 7.49
CA PRO A 48 -7.17 -5.62 7.84
C PRO A 48 -7.36 -7.15 7.89
N SER A 49 -6.35 -7.93 7.51
CA SER A 49 -6.33 -9.39 7.65
C SER A 49 -5.92 -9.87 9.06
N PHE A 50 -5.33 -9.01 9.88
CA PHE A 50 -4.91 -9.34 11.25
C PHE A 50 -5.88 -8.74 12.27
N SER A 51 -5.95 -9.34 13.46
CA SER A 51 -6.70 -8.76 14.58
C SER A 51 -5.92 -7.64 15.24
N ASP A 52 -6.64 -6.69 15.85
CA ASP A 52 -6.03 -5.57 16.58
C ASP A 52 -5.09 -6.05 17.68
N GLU A 53 -5.44 -7.15 18.36
CA GLU A 53 -4.60 -7.77 19.39
C GLU A 53 -3.26 -8.26 18.84
N VAL A 54 -3.27 -9.00 17.72
CA VAL A 54 -2.05 -9.52 17.09
C VAL A 54 -1.15 -8.38 16.62
N ILE A 55 -1.73 -7.38 15.94
CA ILE A 55 -1.00 -6.21 15.46
C ILE A 55 -0.38 -5.46 16.64
N THR A 56 -1.16 -5.16 17.68
CA THR A 56 -0.70 -4.37 18.82
C THR A 56 0.39 -5.10 19.60
N ASN A 57 0.21 -6.39 19.89
CA ASN A 57 1.20 -7.20 20.60
C ASN A 57 2.52 -7.29 19.84
N PHE A 58 2.48 -7.24 18.51
CA PHE A 58 3.66 -7.26 17.66
C PHE A 58 4.33 -5.89 17.58
N LEU A 59 3.60 -4.84 17.20
CA LEU A 59 4.14 -3.50 16.94
C LEU A 59 4.65 -2.80 18.20
N THR A 60 4.09 -3.11 19.37
CA THR A 60 4.59 -2.58 20.66
C THR A 60 6.03 -2.99 20.98
N ARG A 61 6.60 -3.97 20.26
CA ARG A 61 7.98 -4.46 20.42
C ARG A 61 8.97 -3.79 19.46
N ILE A 62 8.52 -2.86 18.64
CA ILE A 62 9.34 -2.15 17.65
C ILE A 62 9.21 -0.65 17.95
N ASP A 63 10.33 -0.02 18.32
CA ASP A 63 10.37 1.32 18.90
C ASP A 63 10.26 2.44 17.85
N VAL A 64 9.07 2.55 17.25
CA VAL A 64 8.66 3.67 16.39
C VAL A 64 7.20 4.02 16.68
N GLN A 65 6.73 5.19 16.25
CA GLN A 65 5.31 5.56 16.41
C GLN A 65 4.48 4.88 15.33
N TRP A 66 3.54 4.03 15.73
CA TRP A 66 2.64 3.33 14.82
C TRP A 66 1.25 3.95 14.83
N LYS A 67 0.72 4.20 13.63
CA LYS A 67 -0.66 4.64 13.41
C LYS A 67 -1.41 3.55 12.65
N VAL A 68 -2.28 2.81 13.33
CA VAL A 68 -2.96 1.63 12.79
C VAL A 68 -4.40 1.98 12.44
N PHE A 69 -4.84 1.71 11.22
CA PHE A 69 -6.26 1.75 10.88
C PHE A 69 -6.87 0.37 10.95
N SER A 70 -7.95 0.23 11.73
CA SER A 70 -8.67 -1.04 11.90
C SER A 70 -10.15 -0.91 11.59
N LYS A 71 -10.68 -1.93 10.90
CA LYS A 71 -12.12 -2.10 10.66
C LYS A 71 -12.90 -2.53 11.91
N TYR A 72 -12.20 -2.96 12.97
CA TYR A 72 -12.80 -3.42 14.23
C TYR A 72 -12.83 -2.31 15.28
N ALA A 73 -11.96 -1.31 15.16
CA ALA A 73 -11.93 -0.16 16.05
C ALA A 73 -13.18 0.72 15.88
N LYS A 74 -13.84 1.05 17.00
CA LYS A 74 -14.97 1.99 17.04
C LYS A 74 -14.59 3.37 17.55
N GLN A 75 -13.46 3.45 18.24
CA GLN A 75 -12.91 4.67 18.83
C GLN A 75 -11.39 4.57 18.81
N ILE A 76 -10.72 5.70 18.96
CA ILE A 76 -9.27 5.75 19.03
C ILE A 76 -8.80 5.05 20.31
N GLN A 77 -7.81 4.18 20.19
CA GLN A 77 -7.19 3.45 21.30
C GLN A 77 -5.68 3.62 21.24
N ARG A 78 -5.01 3.63 22.39
CA ARG A 78 -3.55 3.76 22.47
C ARG A 78 -2.95 2.68 23.35
N PHE A 79 -1.91 2.05 22.85
CA PHE A 79 -1.13 1.01 23.50
C PHE A 79 0.36 1.31 23.31
N ASN A 80 0.99 1.91 24.33
CA ASN A 80 2.39 2.35 24.26
C ASN A 80 2.63 3.29 23.05
N ASN A 81 3.42 2.83 22.08
CA ASN A 81 3.80 3.47 20.82
C ASN A 81 2.84 3.17 19.65
N VAL A 82 1.71 2.50 19.90
CA VAL A 82 0.70 2.15 18.89
C VAL A 82 -0.59 2.91 19.16
N GLU A 83 -1.07 3.66 18.17
CA GLU A 83 -2.42 4.25 18.16
C GLU A 83 -3.28 3.58 17.10
N ILE A 84 -4.45 3.07 17.50
CA ILE A 84 -5.42 2.42 16.63
C ILE A 84 -6.58 3.36 16.37
N PHE A 85 -6.89 3.59 15.10
CA PHE A 85 -7.96 4.44 14.61
C PHE A 85 -9.07 3.61 13.97
N PRO A 86 -10.34 4.02 14.13
CA PRO A 86 -11.42 3.54 13.26
C PRO A 86 -11.16 3.96 11.82
N ILE A 87 -11.81 3.29 10.85
CA ILE A 87 -11.73 3.68 9.43
C ILE A 87 -12.33 5.07 9.24
N ASP A 88 -11.48 6.03 8.89
CA ASP A 88 -11.83 7.41 8.58
C ASP A 88 -10.92 7.91 7.46
N GLU A 89 -11.50 8.24 6.31
CA GLU A 89 -10.73 8.63 5.11
C GLU A 89 -9.92 9.91 5.35
N LYS A 90 -10.51 10.91 6.03
CA LYS A 90 -9.86 12.19 6.26
C LYS A 90 -8.62 12.01 7.14
N LYS A 91 -8.78 11.26 8.24
CA LYS A 91 -7.68 10.98 9.16
C LYS A 91 -6.64 10.07 8.52
N TYR A 92 -7.05 9.13 7.68
CA TYR A 92 -6.13 8.29 6.93
C TYR A 92 -5.25 9.13 6.01
N LEU A 93 -5.83 10.03 5.22
CA LEU A 93 -5.09 10.92 4.31
C LEU A 93 -4.13 11.83 5.07
N GLU A 94 -4.55 12.42 6.18
CA GLU A 94 -3.70 13.25 7.05
C GLU A 94 -2.47 12.49 7.55
N LEU A 95 -2.68 11.26 8.04
CA LEU A 95 -1.59 10.42 8.58
C LEU A 95 -0.73 9.79 7.47
N PHE A 96 -1.30 9.54 6.30
CA PHE A 96 -0.60 9.04 5.11
C PHE A 96 0.32 10.12 4.52
N GLU A 97 -0.15 11.36 4.43
CA GLU A 97 0.63 12.53 3.98
C GLU A 97 1.90 12.71 4.82
N SER A 98 1.76 12.56 6.15
CA SER A 98 2.80 12.86 7.14
C SER A 98 3.64 11.66 7.60
N CYS A 99 3.30 10.43 7.20
CA CYS A 99 4.07 9.25 7.60
C CYS A 99 5.42 9.14 6.87
N GLU A 100 6.37 8.46 7.50
CA GLU A 100 7.66 8.10 6.89
C GLU A 100 7.48 6.87 5.97
N GLY A 101 6.65 5.91 6.41
CA GLY A 101 6.45 4.67 5.71
C GLY A 101 5.15 3.95 6.06
N ILE A 102 4.82 2.94 5.25
CA ILE A 102 3.55 2.24 5.30
C ILE A 102 3.79 0.73 5.32
N LEU A 103 3.20 0.08 6.33
CA LEU A 103 3.10 -1.36 6.45
C LEU A 103 1.65 -1.80 6.12
N CYS A 104 1.45 -2.50 5.02
CA CYS A 104 0.10 -2.86 4.59
C CYS A 104 0.01 -4.26 3.98
N ASN A 105 -1.22 -4.73 3.74
CA ASN A 105 -1.39 -5.93 2.91
C ASN A 105 -1.02 -5.60 1.45
N ALA A 106 -0.62 -6.62 0.67
CA ALA A 106 -0.19 -6.46 -0.73
C ALA A 106 -1.37 -6.24 -1.71
N GLY A 107 -2.30 -5.34 -1.39
CA GLY A 107 -3.30 -4.86 -2.33
C GLY A 107 -2.70 -3.96 -3.42
N PHE A 108 -3.53 -3.46 -4.33
CA PHE A 108 -3.05 -2.62 -5.43
C PHE A 108 -2.97 -1.13 -5.08
N GLU A 109 -4.04 -0.56 -4.52
CA GLU A 109 -4.21 0.90 -4.39
C GLU A 109 -3.20 1.52 -3.39
N THR A 110 -3.19 1.09 -2.13
CA THR A 110 -2.31 1.67 -1.10
C THR A 110 -0.82 1.55 -1.45
N PRO A 111 -0.29 0.39 -1.90
CA PRO A 111 1.09 0.31 -2.37
C PRO A 111 1.42 1.24 -3.53
N ALA A 112 0.52 1.39 -4.52
CA ALA A 112 0.74 2.30 -5.64
C ALA A 112 0.80 3.76 -5.18
N GLU A 113 -0.10 4.16 -4.28
CA GLU A 113 -0.13 5.50 -3.70
C GLU A 113 1.10 5.78 -2.83
N ALA A 114 1.58 4.79 -2.07
CA ALA A 114 2.77 4.90 -1.25
C ALA A 114 4.03 5.16 -2.10
N LEU A 115 4.19 4.37 -3.17
CA LEU A 115 5.28 4.55 -4.13
C LEU A 115 5.21 5.91 -4.82
N PHE A 116 4.02 6.35 -5.22
CA PHE A 116 3.84 7.68 -5.83
C PHE A 116 4.30 8.82 -4.92
N MET A 117 4.08 8.69 -3.61
CA MET A 117 4.43 9.69 -2.61
C MET A 117 5.86 9.53 -2.05
N ASP A 118 6.68 8.68 -2.69
CA ASP A 118 8.05 8.35 -2.29
C ASP A 118 8.16 7.88 -0.82
N LYS A 119 7.12 7.20 -0.32
CA LYS A 119 7.08 6.67 1.05
C LYS A 119 7.77 5.31 1.12
N LYS A 120 8.40 5.00 2.26
CA LYS A 120 8.87 3.63 2.54
C LYS A 120 7.66 2.69 2.50
N LEU A 121 7.79 1.55 1.83
CA LEU A 121 6.71 0.59 1.67
C LEU A 121 7.15 -0.80 2.12
N PHE A 122 6.32 -1.44 2.95
CA PHE A 122 6.44 -2.84 3.30
C PHE A 122 5.09 -3.53 3.13
N VAL A 123 5.08 -4.66 2.42
CA VAL A 123 3.85 -5.40 2.15
C VAL A 123 3.84 -6.82 2.73
N ILE A 124 2.68 -7.25 3.22
CA ILE A 124 2.42 -8.63 3.68
C ILE A 124 1.20 -9.16 2.92
N PRO A 125 1.36 -10.04 1.92
CA PRO A 125 0.21 -10.62 1.22
C PRO A 125 -0.66 -11.42 2.18
N ILE A 126 -1.96 -11.44 1.92
CA ILE A 126 -2.88 -12.32 2.64
C ILE A 126 -2.70 -13.74 2.13
N GLU A 127 -2.50 -14.70 3.03
CA GLU A 127 -2.35 -16.11 2.68
C GLU A 127 -3.52 -16.60 1.82
N ASN A 128 -3.21 -17.34 0.75
CA ASN A 128 -4.16 -17.86 -0.24
C ASN A 128 -4.91 -16.79 -1.07
N GLN A 129 -4.48 -15.52 -1.04
CA GLN A 129 -4.97 -14.49 -1.98
C GLN A 129 -4.02 -14.36 -3.17
N TYR A 130 -4.31 -15.10 -4.24
CA TYR A 130 -3.47 -15.15 -5.44
C TYR A 130 -3.09 -13.78 -6.03
N GLU A 131 -4.04 -12.84 -6.07
CA GLU A 131 -3.79 -11.49 -6.58
C GLU A 131 -2.78 -10.71 -5.72
N GLN A 132 -2.84 -10.87 -4.39
CA GLN A 132 -1.88 -10.22 -3.49
C GLN A 132 -0.49 -10.85 -3.55
N GLU A 133 -0.39 -12.16 -3.80
CA GLU A 133 0.89 -12.82 -4.08
C GLU A 133 1.52 -12.27 -5.36
N CYS A 134 0.73 -12.08 -6.43
CA CYS A 134 1.20 -11.45 -7.66
C CYS A 134 1.67 -10.01 -7.42
N ASN A 135 0.93 -9.23 -6.64
CA ASN A 135 1.30 -7.86 -6.29
C ASN A 135 2.60 -7.83 -5.47
N ALA A 136 2.70 -8.65 -4.42
CA ALA A 136 3.89 -8.76 -3.58
C ALA A 136 5.13 -9.13 -4.40
N PHE A 137 5.00 -10.08 -5.34
CA PHE A 137 6.08 -10.47 -6.23
C PHE A 137 6.51 -9.34 -7.18
N ALA A 138 5.57 -8.59 -7.75
CA ALA A 138 5.90 -7.45 -8.60
C ALA A 138 6.58 -6.32 -7.81
N LEU A 139 6.07 -6.02 -6.61
CA LEU A 139 6.65 -5.05 -5.69
C LEU A 139 8.07 -5.48 -5.28
N GLN A 140 8.29 -6.77 -5.01
CA GLN A 140 9.62 -7.32 -4.72
C GLN A 140 10.60 -7.07 -5.87
N LYS A 141 10.17 -7.26 -7.11
CA LYS A 141 11.01 -6.99 -8.30
C LYS A 141 11.38 -5.51 -8.43
N MET A 142 10.54 -4.62 -7.92
CA MET A 142 10.83 -3.18 -7.82
C MET A 142 11.71 -2.84 -6.62
N GLY A 143 12.02 -3.81 -5.76
CA GLY A 143 12.84 -3.66 -4.56
C GLY A 143 12.04 -3.54 -3.26
N VAL A 144 10.71 -3.49 -3.29
CA VAL A 144 9.88 -3.30 -2.08
C VAL A 144 10.09 -4.46 -1.11
N ALA A 145 10.30 -4.12 0.15
CA ALA A 145 10.42 -5.11 1.22
C ALA A 145 9.08 -5.84 1.45
N ASN A 146 9.14 -7.15 1.65
CA ASN A 146 7.97 -7.96 1.94
C ASN A 146 8.28 -9.16 2.83
N CYS A 147 7.23 -9.75 3.38
CA CYS A 147 7.28 -11.08 3.99
C CYS A 147 5.90 -11.73 4.03
N ASP A 148 5.88 -13.06 4.09
CA ASP A 148 4.63 -13.85 4.13
C ASP A 148 3.88 -13.72 5.47
N ARG A 149 4.56 -13.29 6.53
CA ARG A 149 4.02 -13.18 7.90
C ARG A 149 4.76 -12.11 8.69
N LEU A 150 4.13 -11.58 9.74
CA LEU A 150 4.76 -10.61 10.64
C LEU A 150 6.12 -11.10 11.15
N ASP A 151 7.17 -10.38 10.77
CA ASP A 151 8.57 -10.70 11.06
C ASP A 151 9.26 -9.44 11.62
N PRO A 152 9.66 -9.45 12.91
CA PRO A 152 10.17 -8.25 13.57
C PRO A 152 11.55 -7.85 13.06
N GLU A 153 12.36 -8.79 12.57
CA GLU A 153 13.70 -8.47 12.06
C GLU A 153 13.59 -7.81 10.69
N LYS A 154 12.77 -8.36 9.79
CA LYS A 154 12.53 -7.77 8.48
C LYS A 154 11.91 -6.37 8.58
N ILE A 155 10.93 -6.18 9.46
CA ILE A 155 10.28 -4.87 9.65
C ILE A 155 11.27 -3.87 10.25
N ARG A 156 12.11 -4.25 11.22
CA ARG A 156 13.17 -3.36 11.74
C ARG A 156 14.20 -2.98 10.68
N ASN A 157 14.63 -3.94 9.86
CA ASN A 157 15.57 -3.68 8.77
C ASN A 157 14.97 -2.71 7.75
N TRP A 158 13.69 -2.87 7.42
CA TRP A 158 12.98 -1.94 6.55
C TRP A 158 12.87 -0.53 7.13
N ILE A 159 12.48 -0.40 8.41
CA ILE A 159 12.41 0.91 9.10
C ILE A 159 13.76 1.64 9.02
N ASN A 160 14.85 0.92 9.32
CA ASN A 160 16.20 1.47 9.35
C ASN A 160 16.84 1.62 7.95
N SER A 161 16.18 1.20 6.88
CA SER A 161 16.69 1.34 5.52
C SER A 161 16.41 2.74 4.98
N ASP A 162 17.34 3.29 4.20
CA ASP A 162 17.13 4.53 3.43
C ASP A 162 16.49 4.26 2.05
N GLN A 163 15.88 3.08 1.89
CA GLN A 163 15.39 2.65 0.60
C GLN A 163 14.07 3.34 0.25
N THR A 164 14.11 4.19 -0.77
CA THR A 164 12.93 4.67 -1.48
C THR A 164 12.93 4.15 -2.91
N ILE A 165 11.74 4.02 -3.50
CA ILE A 165 11.56 3.50 -4.85
C ILE A 165 10.86 4.58 -5.67
N THR A 166 11.64 5.26 -6.50
CA THR A 166 11.11 6.29 -7.39
C THR A 166 10.31 5.66 -8.52
N VAL A 167 9.10 6.15 -8.72
CA VAL A 167 8.19 5.72 -9.79
C VAL A 167 7.68 6.93 -10.55
N ASP A 168 7.33 6.72 -11.82
CA ASP A 168 6.63 7.71 -12.64
C ASP A 168 5.21 7.22 -12.95
N TYR A 169 4.23 7.75 -12.21
CA TYR A 169 2.80 7.46 -12.37
C TYR A 169 2.06 8.71 -12.88
N PRO A 170 2.05 8.95 -14.20
CA PRO A 170 1.49 10.16 -14.78
C PRO A 170 -0.03 10.22 -14.59
N ASN A 171 -0.58 11.44 -14.59
CA ASN A 171 -2.03 11.64 -14.59
C ASN A 171 -2.58 11.52 -16.01
N ASP A 172 -2.58 10.30 -16.57
CA ASP A 172 -2.83 10.05 -18.01
C ASP A 172 -4.10 9.24 -18.31
N ILE A 173 -5.03 9.20 -17.35
CA ILE A 173 -6.26 8.38 -17.46
C ILE A 173 -7.06 8.73 -18.70
N GLU A 174 -7.27 10.03 -18.96
CA GLU A 174 -8.09 10.50 -20.08
C GLU A 174 -7.55 10.01 -21.44
N ASN A 175 -6.23 10.13 -21.65
CA ASN A 175 -5.60 9.66 -22.87
C ASN A 175 -5.68 8.14 -23.02
N ILE A 176 -5.53 7.39 -21.93
CA ILE A 176 -5.67 5.92 -21.94
C ILE A 176 -7.11 5.55 -22.37
N LEU A 177 -8.13 6.19 -21.77
CA LEU A 177 -9.53 5.93 -22.10
C LEU A 177 -9.84 6.27 -23.56
N THR A 178 -9.36 7.42 -24.04
CA THR A 178 -9.58 7.83 -25.44
C THR A 178 -8.91 6.86 -26.41
N LYS A 179 -7.60 6.59 -26.26
CA LYS A 179 -6.83 5.87 -27.29
C LYS A 179 -7.01 4.36 -27.31
N GLU A 180 -7.30 3.74 -26.17
CA GLU A 180 -7.21 2.28 -26.03
C GLU A 180 -8.58 1.63 -25.78
N VAL A 181 -9.59 2.40 -25.35
CA VAL A 181 -10.93 1.88 -25.03
C VAL A 181 -12.00 2.39 -26.00
N LEU A 182 -11.98 3.69 -26.34
CA LEU A 182 -13.04 4.31 -27.15
C LEU A 182 -12.82 4.22 -28.67
N TYR A 183 -11.58 4.02 -29.12
CA TYR A 183 -11.19 3.75 -30.52
C TYR A 183 -10.46 2.40 -30.58
#